data_AF-A0A381UES1-F1
#
_entry.id   AF-A0A381UES1-F1
#
_cell.length_a   1.000
_cell.length_b   1.000
_cell.length_c   1.000
_cell.angle_alpha   90.00
_cell.angle_beta   90.00
_cell.angle_gamma   90.00
#
_symmetry.space_group_name_H-M   'P 1'
#
loop_
_entity.id
_entity.type
_entity.pdbx_description
1 polymer ?
#
loop_
_entity_poly.entity_id
_entity_poly.type
_entity_poly.pdbx_seq_one_letter_code
_entity_poly.pdbx_strand_id
1 'polypeptide(L)'
;MSSFNSLMVGASGAIMGVLVAFGMFFPESKLMLIFFPVPIKAKYFIPGIIILDLISAISGFSFFSPSNTAYVAHLGGALTGFLIMYYWKRNQFNSNRWY
;
A
#
# COMPACT_ATOMS: atom_id res chain seq x y z
N MET A 1 -15.60 -25.18 -3.44
CA MET A 1 -15.18 -24.22 -4.50
C MET A 1 -16.23 -23.11 -4.56
N SER A 2 -16.05 -22.01 -3.82
CA SER A 2 -16.92 -20.83 -3.85
C SER A 2 -16.16 -19.59 -3.35
N SER A 3 -15.05 -19.25 -4.01
CA SER A 3 -14.21 -18.10 -3.64
C SER A 3 -13.88 -17.18 -4.81
N PHE A 4 -14.27 -17.55 -6.04
CA PHE A 4 -14.03 -16.74 -7.24
C PHE A 4 -15.09 -15.64 -7.46
N ASN A 5 -16.23 -15.70 -6.76
CA ASN A 5 -17.33 -14.73 -6.90
C ASN A 5 -17.54 -13.83 -5.66
N SER A 6 -16.61 -13.81 -4.69
CA SER A 6 -16.69 -12.83 -3.61
C SER A 6 -16.27 -11.46 -4.15
N LEU A 7 -17.19 -10.49 -4.13
CA LEU A 7 -16.88 -9.11 -4.46
C LEU A 7 -15.78 -8.62 -3.52
N MET A 8 -14.62 -8.25 -4.07
CA MET A 8 -13.55 -7.58 -3.33
C MET A 8 -13.94 -6.11 -3.11
N VAL A 9 -14.84 -5.86 -2.15
CA VAL A 9 -15.33 -4.53 -1.76
C VAL A 9 -14.48 -3.96 -0.63
N GLY A 10 -13.23 -3.58 -0.92
CA GLY A 10 -12.32 -3.06 0.09
C GLY A 10 -11.65 -1.75 -0.32
N ALA A 11 -11.99 -0.64 0.34
CA ALA A 11 -11.27 0.63 0.18
C ALA A 11 -9.81 0.56 0.65
N SER A 12 -9.46 -0.43 1.47
CA SER A 12 -8.13 -0.57 2.07
C SER A 12 -7.00 -0.78 1.06
N GLY A 13 -7.26 -1.46 -0.06
CA GLY A 13 -6.29 -1.55 -1.16
C GLY A 13 -5.96 -0.19 -1.77
N ALA A 14 -6.97 0.66 -1.98
CA ALA A 14 -6.76 2.03 -2.46
C ALA A 14 -5.98 2.87 -1.45
N ILE A 15 -6.27 2.72 -0.15
CA ILE A 15 -5.51 3.37 0.94
C ILE A 15 -4.04 2.94 0.88
N MET A 16 -3.75 1.64 0.69
CA MET A 16 -2.38 1.16 0.54
C MET A 16 -1.69 1.78 -0.69
N GLY A 17 -2.40 1.91 -1.82
CA GLY A 17 -1.87 2.60 -3.00
C GLY A 17 -1.53 4.07 -2.73
N VAL A 18 -2.37 4.79 -1.98
CA VAL A 18 -2.09 6.18 -1.54
C VAL A 18 -0.91 6.24 -0.58
N LEU A 19 -0.77 5.28 0.34
CA LEU A 19 0.38 5.21 1.25
C LEU A 19 1.68 5.02 0.47
N VAL A 20 1.70 4.12 -0.51
CA VAL A 20 2.87 3.95 -1.39
C VAL A 20 3.22 5.25 -2.10
N ALA A 21 2.21 5.93 -2.66
CA ALA A 21 2.42 7.23 -3.28
C ALA A 21 3.02 8.25 -2.31
N PHE A 22 2.47 8.33 -1.10
CA PHE A 22 2.98 9.20 -0.05
C PHE A 22 4.44 8.87 0.30
N GLY A 23 4.80 7.60 0.45
CA GLY A 23 6.18 7.18 0.74
C GLY A 23 7.18 7.54 -0.35
N MET A 24 6.73 7.58 -1.62
CA MET A 24 7.58 7.96 -2.76
C MET A 24 7.85 9.47 -2.84
N PHE A 25 6.89 10.30 -2.46
CA PHE A 25 7.02 11.77 -2.51
C PHE A 25 7.53 12.38 -1.20
N PHE A 26 7.18 11.79 -0.06
CA PHE A 26 7.49 12.29 1.27
C PHE A 26 8.24 11.26 2.13
N PRO A 27 9.38 10.71 1.66
CA PRO A 27 10.07 9.60 2.31
C PRO A 27 10.57 9.91 3.73
N GLU A 28 10.82 11.19 4.04
CA GLU A 28 11.31 11.65 5.34
C GLU A 28 10.20 12.00 6.34
N SER A 29 8.94 12.03 5.90
CA SER A 29 7.79 12.25 6.79
C SER A 29 7.70 11.15 7.83
N LYS A 30 7.45 11.53 9.09
CA LYS A 30 7.32 10.56 10.19
C LYS A 30 5.87 10.13 10.34
N LEU A 31 5.62 8.84 10.16
CA LEU A 31 4.35 8.18 10.39
C LEU A 31 4.41 7.44 11.73
N MET A 32 3.27 7.28 12.41
CA MET A 32 3.17 6.50 13.63
C MET A 32 1.83 5.78 13.69
N LEU A 33 1.77 4.68 14.46
CA LEU A 33 0.51 4.03 14.78
C LEU A 33 -0.14 4.77 15.96
N ILE A 34 -1.46 4.93 15.92
CA ILE A 34 -2.20 5.64 16.99
C ILE A 34 -2.02 4.95 18.35
N PHE A 35 -2.01 3.61 18.38
CA PHE A 35 -1.88 2.81 19.61
C PHE A 35 -0.44 2.42 19.97
N PHE A 36 0.53 2.77 19.10
CA PHE A 36 1.96 2.59 19.34
C PHE A 36 2.71 3.80 18.74
N PRO A 37 2.79 4.91 19.50
CA PRO A 37 3.17 6.22 18.95
C PRO A 37 4.69 6.39 18.81
N VAL A 38 5.35 5.45 18.12
CA VAL A 38 6.76 5.56 17.74
C VAL A 38 6.85 6.13 16.32
N PRO A 39 7.37 7.34 16.12
CA PRO A 39 7.49 7.92 14.79
C PRO A 39 8.56 7.21 13.95
N ILE A 40 8.20 6.72 12.78
CA ILE A 40 9.07 6.03 11.82
C ILE A 40 8.96 6.75 10.48
N LYS A 41 10.08 6.97 9.80
CA LYS A 41 10.08 7.60 8.47
C LYS A 41 9.28 6.77 7.46
N ALA A 42 8.52 7.43 6.61
CA ALA A 42 7.65 6.82 5.61
C ALA A 42 8.38 5.80 4.73
N LYS A 43 9.64 6.08 4.35
CA LYS A 43 10.49 5.18 3.57
C LYS A 43 10.80 3.83 4.22
N TYR A 44 10.65 3.71 5.54
CA TYR A 44 10.79 2.45 6.28
C TYR A 44 9.44 1.89 6.68
N PHE A 45 8.54 2.76 7.13
CA PHE A 45 7.24 2.38 7.66
C PHE A 45 6.37 1.68 6.60
N ILE A 46 6.25 2.26 5.40
CA ILE A 46 5.36 1.74 4.36
C ILE A 46 5.87 0.42 3.78
N PRO A 47 7.16 0.26 3.39
CA PRO A 47 7.67 -1.04 2.99
C PRO A 47 7.56 -2.10 4.08
N GLY A 48 7.72 -1.71 5.36
CA GLY A 48 7.54 -2.61 6.49
C GLY A 48 6.13 -3.20 6.55
N ILE A 49 5.09 -2.37 6.39
CA ILE A 49 3.69 -2.85 6.35
C ILE A 49 3.45 -3.79 5.16
N ILE A 50 3.96 -3.44 3.98
CA ILE A 50 3.81 -4.28 2.77
C ILE A 50 4.48 -5.65 2.95
N ILE A 51 5.67 -5.70 3.56
CA ILE A 51 6.36 -6.96 3.86
C ILE A 51 5.55 -7.79 4.86
N LEU A 52 4.98 -7.16 5.88
CA LEU A 52 4.14 -7.86 6.87
C LEU A 52 2.86 -8.42 6.23
N ASP A 53 2.24 -7.70 5.31
CA ASP A 53 1.11 -8.21 4.52
C ASP A 53 1.54 -9.38 3.61
N LEU A 54 2.71 -9.32 3.00
CA LEU A 54 3.25 -10.41 2.19
C LEU A 54 3.52 -11.67 3.02
N ILE A 55 4.15 -11.52 4.19
CA ILE A 55 4.36 -12.61 5.13
C ILE A 55 3.01 -13.18 5.58
N SER A 56 2.02 -12.33 5.86
CA SER A 56 0.68 -12.76 6.26
C SER A 56 -0.04 -13.55 5.17
N ALA A 57 0.08 -13.12 3.91
CA ALA A 57 -0.49 -13.80 2.76
C ALA A 57 0.08 -15.21 2.57
N ILE A 58 1.41 -15.37 2.76
CA ILE A 58 2.12 -16.64 2.56
C ILE A 58 1.96 -17.58 3.76
N SER A 59 2.08 -17.06 4.97
CA SER A 59 2.07 -17.86 6.21
C SER A 59 0.66 -18.12 6.75
N GLY A 60 -0.34 -17.34 6.36
CA GLY A 60 -1.68 -17.34 6.95
C GLY A 60 -1.76 -16.70 8.33
N PHE A 61 -0.64 -16.24 8.90
CA PHE A 61 -0.60 -15.54 10.18
C PHE A 61 -1.06 -14.09 10.02
N SER A 62 -1.94 -13.61 10.90
CA SER A 62 -2.55 -12.28 10.81
C SER A 62 -1.83 -11.25 11.68
N PHE A 63 -1.15 -10.28 11.06
CA PHE A 63 -0.62 -9.12 11.77
C PHE A 63 -1.58 -7.92 11.78
N PHE A 64 -2.13 -7.54 10.63
CA PHE A 64 -2.92 -6.31 10.49
C PHE A 64 -4.26 -6.45 9.76
N SER A 65 -4.54 -7.60 9.12
CA SER A 65 -5.77 -7.77 8.34
C SER A 65 -6.55 -9.03 8.73
N PRO A 66 -7.87 -9.09 8.57
CA PRO A 66 -8.68 -10.16 9.15
C PRO A 66 -8.67 -11.47 8.35
N SER A 67 -8.17 -11.46 7.10
CA SER A 67 -8.29 -12.59 6.18
C SER A 67 -7.21 -12.57 5.09
N ASN A 68 -6.96 -13.74 4.47
CA ASN A 68 -5.96 -13.88 3.41
C ASN A 68 -6.26 -12.97 2.19
N THR A 69 -7.54 -12.89 1.81
CA THR A 69 -8.01 -12.01 0.74
C THR A 69 -7.68 -10.53 1.00
N ALA A 70 -7.68 -10.08 2.26
CA ALA A 70 -7.37 -8.69 2.60
C ALA A 70 -5.89 -8.34 2.36
N TYR A 71 -4.95 -9.25 2.67
CA TYR A 71 -3.52 -9.01 2.40
C TYR A 71 -3.25 -8.88 0.90
N VAL A 72 -3.85 -9.76 0.10
CA VAL A 72 -3.68 -9.74 -1.37
C VAL A 72 -4.25 -8.45 -1.96
N ALA A 73 -5.37 -7.94 -1.41
CA ALA A 73 -5.92 -6.64 -1.81
C ALA A 73 -4.96 -5.47 -1.49
N HIS A 74 -4.28 -5.49 -0.34
CA HIS A 74 -3.26 -4.49 0.00
C HIS A 74 -2.05 -4.56 -0.92
N LEU A 75 -1.54 -5.77 -1.21
CA LEU A 75 -0.41 -5.97 -2.12
C LEU A 75 -0.74 -5.49 -3.54
N GLY A 76 -1.94 -5.79 -4.03
CA GLY A 76 -2.43 -5.29 -5.32
C GLY A 76 -2.51 -3.76 -5.34
N GLY A 77 -3.10 -3.17 -4.30
CA GLY A 77 -3.16 -1.71 -4.13
C GLY A 77 -1.80 -1.03 -4.06
N ALA A 78 -0.85 -1.62 -3.32
CA ALA A 78 0.53 -1.16 -3.22
C ALA A 78 1.22 -1.16 -4.58
N LEU A 79 1.10 -2.26 -5.33
CA LEU A 79 1.69 -2.40 -6.66
C LEU A 79 1.07 -1.41 -7.65
N THR A 80 -0.25 -1.29 -7.69
CA THR A 80 -0.93 -0.33 -8.56
C THR A 80 -0.54 1.11 -8.23
N GLY A 81 -0.55 1.48 -6.93
CA GLY A 81 -0.11 2.81 -6.49
C GLY A 81 1.33 3.11 -6.88
N PHE A 82 2.24 2.14 -6.70
CA PHE A 82 3.62 2.24 -7.15
C PHE A 82 3.73 2.49 -8.65
N LEU A 83 3.04 1.68 -9.48
CA LEU A 83 3.11 1.78 -10.93
C LEU A 83 2.59 3.13 -11.45
N ILE A 84 1.45 3.60 -10.94
CA ILE A 84 0.88 4.91 -11.34
C ILE A 84 1.85 6.03 -10.93
N MET A 85 2.37 6.03 -9.70
CA MET A 85 3.30 7.07 -9.25
C MET A 85 4.63 7.03 -9.98
N TYR A 86 5.14 5.82 -10.26
CA TYR A 86 6.34 5.63 -11.05
C TYR A 86 6.16 6.21 -12.45
N TYR A 87 5.03 5.91 -13.11
CA TYR A 87 4.69 6.47 -14.40
C TYR A 87 4.60 8.00 -14.36
N TRP A 88 3.88 8.59 -13.39
CA TRP A 88 3.78 10.05 -13.28
C TRP A 88 5.11 10.73 -12.99
N LYS A 89 5.92 10.19 -12.06
CA LYS A 89 7.24 10.75 -11.75
C LYS A 89 8.16 10.78 -12.97
N ARG A 90 8.08 9.77 -13.84
CA ARG A 90 8.85 9.70 -15.09
C ARG A 90 8.34 10.64 -16.18
N ASN A 91 7.04 10.93 -16.18
CA ASN A 91 6.39 11.77 -17.19
C ASN A 91 6.08 13.20 -16.72
N GLN A 92 6.54 13.61 -15.54
CA GLN A 92 6.23 14.91 -14.93
C GLN A 92 6.68 16.12 -15.79
N PHE A 93 7.67 15.93 -16.66
CA PHE A 93 8.19 16.93 -17.59
C PHE A 93 7.73 16.74 -19.04
N ASN A 94 6.85 15.77 -19.29
CA ASN A 94 6.25 15.56 -20.61
C ASN A 94 5.01 16.46 -20.74
N SER A 95 4.77 17.01 -21.93
CA SER A 95 3.89 18.16 -22.25
C SER A 95 2.40 18.04 -21.86
N ASN A 96 1.99 16.98 -21.18
CA ASN A 96 0.60 16.65 -20.86
C ASN A 96 0.15 17.20 -19.49
N ARG A 97 0.76 18.31 -19.02
CA ARG A 97 0.29 18.99 -17.82
C ARG A 97 -0.97 19.77 -18.20
N TRP A 98 -2.14 19.16 -17.97
CA TRP A 98 -3.43 19.83 -18.09
C TRP A 98 -3.41 21.01 -17.11
N TYR A 99 -3.23 22.20 -17.66
CA TYR A 99 -3.50 23.46 -16.98
C TYR A 99 -5.01 23.74 -17.01
#